data_AF-A0A2N2B6J5-F1
#
_entry.id   AF-A0A2N2B6J5-F1
#
_cell.length_a   1.000
_cell.length_b   1.000
_cell.length_c   1.000
_cell.angle_alpha   90.00
_cell.angle_beta   90.00
_cell.angle_gamma   90.00
#
_symmetry.space_group_name_H-M   'P 1'
#
loop_
_entity.id
_entity.type
_entity.pdbx_description
1 polymer ?
#
loop_
_entity_poly.entity_id
_entity_poly.type
_entity_poly.pdbx_seq_one_letter_code
_entity_poly.pdbx_strand_id
1 'polypeptide(L)'
;MLPYINTTFLKTASKVDQESEGLLKVVNNDHIYVAFSIPNDLTIMGQDEVMTLKTELMGTADSGINQDYYEFLVKRVDQLYYFPKLRFEYEDKVYSGYFVDVVDEGNQKIVVLMLKDYVNDFSEVVIGKSDVYIQDYSAYEIPKSAVYKKDEETMIDTVTKGYFSDSLPVVVEKFNNGNAVLKTADNPNLSSGMRISIYP
;
A
#
# COMPACT_ATOMS: atom_id res chain seq x y z
N MET A 1 -18.63 19.05 -19.25
CA MET A 1 -19.12 18.57 -17.94
C MET A 1 -18.00 17.72 -17.37
N LEU A 2 -17.49 18.02 -16.18
CA LEU A 2 -16.37 17.27 -15.58
C LEU A 2 -16.89 15.90 -15.08
N PRO A 3 -16.11 14.82 -15.18
CA PRO A 3 -16.51 13.52 -14.64
C PRO A 3 -16.54 13.59 -13.11
N TYR A 4 -17.73 13.46 -12.53
CA TYR A 4 -17.94 13.45 -11.09
C TYR A 4 -17.35 12.17 -10.48
N ILE A 5 -16.44 12.31 -9.53
CA ILE A 5 -15.87 11.17 -8.79
C ILE A 5 -16.69 10.99 -7.51
N ASN A 6 -17.47 9.92 -7.45
CA ASN A 6 -18.31 9.63 -6.27
C ASN A 6 -17.49 9.07 -5.12
N THR A 7 -16.81 9.94 -4.37
CA THR A 7 -15.96 9.65 -3.19
C THR A 7 -16.65 8.90 -2.04
N THR A 8 -17.97 8.72 -2.09
CA THR A 8 -18.74 7.87 -1.16
C THR A 8 -18.24 6.41 -1.18
N PHE A 9 -17.54 6.00 -2.25
CA PHE A 9 -16.93 4.69 -2.35
C PHE A 9 -15.87 4.41 -1.26
N LEU A 10 -15.07 5.40 -0.91
CA LEU A 10 -14.02 5.29 0.11
C LEU A 10 -14.65 5.10 1.50
N LYS A 11 -15.75 5.81 1.78
CA LYS A 11 -16.59 5.60 2.98
C LYS A 11 -17.30 4.23 3.02
N THR A 12 -17.29 3.49 1.92
CA THR A 12 -17.85 2.13 1.84
C THR A 12 -16.75 1.09 2.06
N ALA A 13 -15.53 1.33 1.56
CA ALA A 13 -14.39 0.45 1.73
C ALA A 13 -14.04 0.24 3.22
N SER A 14 -14.23 1.25 4.05
CA SER A 14 -14.03 1.18 5.50
C SER A 14 -15.12 0.48 6.31
N LYS A 15 -16.27 0.20 5.68
CA LYS A 15 -17.37 -0.56 6.30
C LYS A 15 -17.27 -2.05 6.00
N VAL A 16 -16.24 -2.48 5.30
CA VAL A 16 -15.96 -3.88 5.01
C VAL A 16 -15.24 -4.46 6.21
N ASP A 17 -16.04 -4.88 7.20
CA ASP A 17 -15.60 -5.64 8.34
C ASP A 17 -15.06 -6.99 7.87
N GLN A 18 -13.74 -7.19 7.94
CA GLN A 18 -13.05 -8.36 8.53
C GLN A 18 -11.66 -8.56 7.93
N GLU A 19 -10.76 -9.05 8.77
CA GLU A 19 -9.43 -9.52 8.37
C GLU A 19 -9.54 -10.45 7.15
N SER A 20 -8.82 -10.11 6.08
CA SER A 20 -8.59 -10.94 4.89
C SER A 20 -9.60 -10.89 3.71
N GLU A 21 -10.46 -9.87 3.58
CA GLU A 21 -11.24 -9.64 2.33
C GLU A 21 -10.97 -8.24 1.72
N GLY A 22 -10.36 -8.18 0.54
CA GLY A 22 -10.00 -6.94 -0.16
C GLY A 22 -11.11 -6.46 -1.11
N LEU A 23 -11.83 -5.40 -0.77
CA LEU A 23 -13.01 -5.00 -1.54
C LEU A 23 -12.69 -4.14 -2.77
N LEU A 24 -12.72 -4.71 -3.98
CA LEU A 24 -12.58 -3.97 -5.24
C LEU A 24 -13.81 -3.10 -5.53
N LYS A 25 -13.61 -1.78 -5.58
CA LYS A 25 -14.68 -0.84 -5.94
C LYS A 25 -14.23 0.13 -7.04
N VAL A 26 -14.91 0.07 -8.18
CA VAL A 26 -14.72 0.91 -9.37
C VAL A 26 -15.51 2.21 -9.21
N VAL A 27 -14.90 3.32 -9.60
CA VAL A 27 -15.42 4.66 -9.23
C VAL A 27 -15.84 5.48 -10.45
N ASN A 28 -15.39 5.15 -11.66
CA ASN A 28 -15.68 5.98 -12.83
C ASN A 28 -15.54 5.23 -14.17
N ASN A 29 -16.42 5.53 -15.13
CA ASN A 29 -16.54 4.85 -16.42
C ASN A 29 -15.41 5.19 -17.42
N ASP A 30 -14.67 6.28 -17.19
CA ASP A 30 -13.56 6.70 -18.08
C ASP A 30 -12.16 6.42 -17.49
N HIS A 31 -12.06 6.34 -16.16
CA HIS A 31 -10.83 6.06 -15.43
C HIS A 31 -11.17 5.25 -14.19
N ILE A 32 -10.73 3.99 -14.15
CA ILE A 32 -11.08 3.10 -13.05
C ILE A 32 -10.15 3.40 -11.89
N TYR A 33 -10.72 3.74 -10.74
CA TYR A 33 -10.03 3.61 -9.47
C TYR A 33 -10.41 2.28 -8.84
N VAL A 34 -9.45 1.61 -8.24
CA VAL A 34 -9.66 0.44 -7.42
C VAL A 34 -9.12 0.74 -6.04
N ALA A 35 -9.96 0.57 -5.02
CA ALA A 35 -9.54 0.69 -3.63
C ALA A 35 -9.47 -0.67 -2.96
N PHE A 36 -8.56 -0.85 -2.01
CA PHE A 36 -8.49 -2.03 -1.15
C PHE A 36 -8.28 -1.61 0.29
N SER A 37 -8.93 -2.29 1.23
CA SER A 37 -8.64 -2.09 2.65
C SER A 37 -7.58 -3.09 3.10
N ILE A 38 -6.57 -2.61 3.83
CA ILE A 38 -5.57 -3.46 4.48
C ILE A 38 -5.37 -3.02 5.93
N PRO A 39 -4.88 -3.90 6.80
CA PRO A 39 -4.46 -3.53 8.15
C PRO A 39 -3.45 -2.37 8.13
N ASN A 40 -3.59 -1.41 9.06
CA ASN A 40 -2.73 -0.23 9.13
C ASN A 40 -1.24 -0.56 9.33
N ASP A 41 -1.00 -1.69 9.98
CA ASP A 41 0.31 -2.16 10.41
C ASP A 41 1.09 -2.88 9.29
N LEU A 42 0.43 -3.16 8.15
CA LEU A 42 1.06 -3.71 6.95
C LEU A 42 1.60 -2.58 6.07
N THR A 43 2.92 -2.42 5.94
CA THR A 43 3.50 -1.40 5.05
C THR A 43 3.48 -1.87 3.59
N ILE A 44 3.07 -0.96 2.70
CA ILE A 44 3.13 -1.19 1.25
C ILE A 44 4.33 -0.46 0.69
N MET A 45 5.12 -1.17 -0.11
CA MET A 45 6.24 -0.56 -0.79
C MET A 45 5.79 0.58 -1.71
N GLY A 46 6.46 1.73 -1.58
CA GLY A 46 6.12 2.93 -2.34
C GLY A 46 5.07 3.81 -1.67
N GLN A 47 4.53 3.43 -0.50
CA GLN A 47 3.60 4.27 0.25
C GLN A 47 4.18 5.66 0.54
N ASP A 48 5.41 5.74 1.06
CA ASP A 48 6.07 7.01 1.34
C ASP A 48 6.29 7.85 0.07
N GLU A 49 6.61 7.20 -1.04
CA GLU A 49 6.79 7.84 -2.34
C GLU A 49 5.47 8.43 -2.85
N VAL A 50 4.37 7.66 -2.74
CA VAL A 50 3.02 8.13 -3.06
C VAL A 50 2.62 9.32 -2.21
N MET A 51 2.84 9.25 -0.89
CA MET A 51 2.49 10.35 0.02
C MET A 51 3.33 11.60 -0.24
N THR A 52 4.61 11.43 -0.60
CA THR A 52 5.49 12.52 -1.00
C THR A 52 5.00 13.17 -2.29
N LEU A 53 4.75 12.37 -3.34
CA LEU A 53 4.22 12.85 -4.62
C LEU A 53 2.86 13.55 -4.46
N LYS A 54 1.96 12.99 -3.65
CA LYS A 54 0.67 13.63 -3.31
C LYS A 54 0.89 15.00 -2.68
N THR A 55 1.82 15.10 -1.74
CA THR A 55 2.16 16.36 -1.06
C THR A 55 2.78 17.38 -2.03
N GLU A 56 3.65 16.95 -2.94
CA GLU A 56 4.24 17.81 -3.97
C GLU A 56 3.18 18.35 -4.95
N LEU A 57 2.19 17.52 -5.31
CA LEU A 57 1.14 17.88 -6.25
C LEU A 57 0.04 18.76 -5.63
N MET A 58 -0.35 18.49 -4.39
CA MET A 58 -1.49 19.15 -3.73
C MET A 58 -1.09 20.20 -2.69
N GLY A 59 0.18 20.23 -2.28
CA GLY A 59 0.68 21.13 -1.23
C GLY A 59 0.24 20.74 0.19
N THR A 60 -0.59 19.71 0.38
CA THR A 60 -0.94 19.15 1.69
C THR A 60 -0.82 17.63 1.67
N ALA A 61 -0.44 17.07 2.82
CA ALA A 61 -0.44 15.63 3.08
C ALA A 61 -1.74 15.17 3.74
N ASP A 62 -2.85 15.92 3.58
CA ASP A 62 -4.09 15.58 4.26
C ASP A 62 -4.49 14.13 3.97
N SER A 63 -4.63 13.36 5.04
CA SER A 63 -4.93 11.93 5.03
C SER A 63 -6.38 11.62 4.68
N GLY A 64 -7.19 12.66 4.41
CA GLY A 64 -8.57 12.56 4.02
C GLY A 64 -8.76 12.32 2.52
N ILE A 65 -9.96 11.85 2.19
CA ILE A 65 -10.43 11.70 0.82
C ILE A 65 -10.49 13.09 0.14
N ASN A 66 -9.62 13.33 -0.84
CA ASN A 66 -9.53 14.61 -1.54
C ASN A 66 -10.06 14.45 -2.98
N GLN A 67 -11.27 14.94 -3.24
CA GLN A 67 -11.88 14.84 -4.58
C GLN A 67 -11.08 15.62 -5.63
N ASP A 68 -10.58 16.81 -5.29
CA ASP A 68 -9.81 17.65 -6.20
C ASP A 68 -8.51 16.98 -6.64
N TYR A 69 -7.91 16.17 -5.76
CA TYR A 69 -6.74 15.36 -6.07
C TYR A 69 -7.01 14.31 -7.14
N TYR A 70 -8.09 13.52 -7.00
CA TYR A 70 -8.43 12.51 -8.00
C TYR A 70 -8.87 13.14 -9.34
N GLU A 71 -9.54 14.29 -9.30
CA GLU A 71 -9.85 15.06 -10.51
C GLU A 71 -8.59 15.59 -11.20
N PHE A 72 -7.58 15.99 -10.43
CA PHE A 72 -6.28 16.39 -10.95
C PHE A 72 -5.58 15.22 -11.66
N LEU A 73 -5.54 14.04 -11.05
CA LEU A 73 -4.90 12.85 -11.64
C LEU A 73 -5.54 12.43 -12.96
N VAL A 74 -6.86 12.52 -13.08
CA VAL A 74 -7.59 12.28 -14.34
C VAL A 74 -7.17 13.28 -15.42
N LYS A 75 -6.94 14.56 -15.07
CA LYS A 75 -6.52 15.59 -16.04
C LYS A 75 -5.04 15.48 -16.39
N ARG A 76 -4.21 14.97 -15.48
CA ARG A 76 -2.75 14.92 -15.59
C ARG A 76 -2.24 13.48 -15.57
N VAL A 77 -2.74 12.69 -16.52
CA VAL A 77 -2.32 11.29 -16.76
C VAL A 77 -0.79 11.19 -16.96
N ASP A 78 -0.14 12.25 -17.42
CA ASP A 78 1.33 12.35 -17.52
C ASP A 78 2.03 12.23 -16.17
N GLN A 79 1.38 12.63 -15.07
CA GLN A 79 1.94 12.53 -13.72
C GLN A 79 1.85 11.10 -13.17
N LEU A 80 0.95 10.25 -13.70
CA LEU A 80 0.81 8.87 -13.25
C LEU A 80 2.07 8.04 -13.46
N TYR A 81 2.91 8.39 -14.44
CA TYR A 81 4.16 7.67 -14.69
C TYR A 81 5.17 7.75 -13.54
N TYR A 82 5.02 8.73 -12.63
CA TYR A 82 5.87 8.86 -11.45
C TYR A 82 5.38 8.03 -10.27
N PHE A 83 4.12 7.56 -10.31
CA PHE A 83 3.58 6.75 -9.23
C PHE A 83 4.03 5.29 -9.37
N PRO A 84 4.33 4.63 -8.24
CA PRO A 84 4.61 3.20 -8.23
C PRO A 84 3.42 2.42 -8.78
N LYS A 85 3.67 1.25 -9.35
CA LYS A 85 2.61 0.34 -9.79
C LYS A 85 2.47 -0.79 -8.80
N LEU A 86 1.23 -1.13 -8.47
CA LEU A 86 0.89 -2.32 -7.72
C LEU A 86 0.18 -3.31 -8.63
N ARG A 87 0.36 -4.60 -8.34
CA ARG A 87 -0.36 -5.68 -8.98
C ARG A 87 -1.38 -6.26 -8.02
N PHE A 88 -2.50 -6.67 -8.57
CA PHE A 88 -3.56 -7.31 -7.82
C PHE A 88 -4.24 -8.38 -8.66
N GLU A 89 -4.77 -9.39 -7.99
CA GLU A 89 -5.55 -10.45 -8.61
C GLU A 89 -7.05 -10.18 -8.47
N TYR A 90 -7.81 -10.40 -9.53
CA TYR A 90 -9.27 -10.32 -9.58
C TYR A 90 -9.80 -11.30 -10.62
N GLU A 91 -10.75 -12.17 -10.27
CA GLU A 91 -11.33 -13.19 -11.16
C GLU A 91 -10.25 -14.00 -11.93
N ASP A 92 -9.27 -14.54 -11.19
CA ASP A 92 -8.14 -15.33 -11.72
C ASP A 92 -7.26 -14.61 -12.76
N LYS A 93 -7.34 -13.27 -12.80
CA LYS A 93 -6.51 -12.41 -13.66
C LYS A 93 -5.68 -11.46 -12.81
N VAL A 94 -4.45 -11.25 -13.23
CA VAL A 94 -3.55 -10.27 -12.62
C VAL A 94 -3.63 -8.95 -13.36
N TYR A 95 -4.03 -7.91 -12.64
CA TYR A 95 -4.08 -6.54 -13.12
C TYR A 95 -2.96 -5.70 -12.50
N SER A 96 -2.68 -4.56 -13.11
CA SER A 96 -1.75 -3.58 -12.57
C SER A 96 -2.35 -2.18 -12.62
N GLY A 97 -2.21 -1.44 -11.53
CA GLY A 97 -2.65 -0.06 -11.41
C GLY A 97 -1.57 0.82 -10.79
N TYR A 98 -1.63 2.11 -11.09
CA TYR A 98 -0.78 3.12 -10.45
C TYR A 98 -1.27 3.33 -9.03
N PHE A 99 -0.41 3.16 -8.04
CA PHE A 99 -0.70 3.40 -6.65
C PHE A 99 -0.65 4.90 -6.38
N VAL A 100 -1.82 5.50 -6.18
CA VAL A 100 -1.97 6.95 -6.20
C VAL A 100 -2.35 7.52 -4.84
N ASP A 101 -2.89 6.73 -3.91
CA ASP A 101 -3.24 7.27 -2.61
C ASP A 101 -3.28 6.21 -1.50
N VAL A 102 -3.08 6.67 -0.27
CA VAL A 102 -3.34 5.92 0.96
C VAL A 102 -4.18 6.79 1.88
N VAL A 103 -5.31 6.26 2.33
CA VAL A 103 -6.24 6.94 3.24
C VAL A 103 -6.34 6.13 4.52
N ASP A 104 -5.98 6.72 5.65
CA ASP A 104 -6.09 6.05 6.96
C ASP A 104 -7.54 6.12 7.47
N GLU A 105 -8.11 4.97 7.86
CA GLU A 105 -9.46 4.89 8.40
C GLU A 105 -9.57 3.87 9.54
N GLY A 106 -9.56 4.37 10.78
CA GLY A 106 -9.62 3.52 11.98
C GLY A 106 -8.35 2.67 12.14
N ASN A 107 -8.51 1.34 12.16
CA ASN A 107 -7.40 0.38 12.26
C ASN A 107 -6.95 -0.16 10.89
N GLN A 108 -7.49 0.38 9.82
CA GLN A 108 -7.19 -0.02 8.45
C GLN A 108 -6.78 1.21 7.63
N LYS A 109 -6.09 0.95 6.52
CA LYS A 109 -5.83 1.94 5.49
C LYS A 109 -6.34 1.47 4.15
N ILE A 110 -6.82 2.43 3.38
CA ILE A 110 -7.38 2.22 2.06
C ILE A 110 -6.31 2.59 1.04
N VAL A 111 -5.93 1.62 0.25
CA VAL A 111 -4.95 1.72 -0.84
C VAL A 111 -5.73 2.01 -2.11
N VAL A 112 -5.39 3.08 -2.81
CA VAL A 112 -6.08 3.49 -4.03
C VAL A 112 -5.17 3.32 -5.24
N LEU A 113 -5.60 2.50 -6.19
CA LEU A 113 -4.99 2.34 -7.49
C LEU A 113 -5.80 3.06 -8.56
N MET A 114 -5.12 3.60 -9.56
CA MET A 114 -5.72 4.09 -10.80
C MET A 114 -5.32 3.17 -11.96
N LEU A 115 -6.31 2.63 -12.67
CA LEU A 115 -6.11 1.78 -13.85
C LEU A 115 -6.40 2.58 -15.11
N LYS A 116 -5.44 2.56 -16.04
CA LYS A 116 -5.54 3.24 -17.34
C LYS A 116 -5.94 2.29 -18.47
N ASP A 117 -5.46 1.06 -18.43
CA ASP A 117 -5.46 0.17 -19.60
C ASP A 117 -6.62 -0.85 -19.61
N TYR A 118 -7.41 -0.91 -18.52
CA TYR A 118 -8.40 -1.97 -18.29
C TYR A 118 -9.85 -1.46 -18.16
N VAL A 119 -10.15 -0.26 -18.69
CA VAL A 119 -11.48 0.39 -18.55
C VAL A 119 -12.64 -0.54 -18.92
N ASN A 120 -12.46 -1.33 -19.98
CA ASN A 120 -13.49 -2.26 -20.47
C ASN A 120 -13.72 -3.44 -19.51
N ASP A 121 -12.66 -3.94 -18.85
CA ASP A 121 -12.70 -5.15 -18.03
C ASP A 121 -13.47 -4.93 -16.72
N PHE A 122 -13.60 -3.68 -16.28
CA PHE A 122 -14.32 -3.32 -15.04
C PHE A 122 -15.54 -2.41 -15.29
N SER A 123 -15.97 -2.26 -16.54
CA SER A 123 -17.06 -1.36 -16.93
C SER A 123 -18.43 -1.72 -16.30
N GLU A 124 -18.63 -2.98 -15.92
CA GLU A 124 -19.86 -3.48 -15.28
C GLU A 124 -19.76 -3.63 -13.75
N VAL A 125 -18.57 -3.47 -13.19
CA VAL A 125 -18.29 -3.76 -11.77
C VAL A 125 -18.55 -2.51 -10.93
N VAL A 126 -19.70 -2.39 -10.27
CA VAL A 126 -19.99 -1.23 -9.38
C VAL A 126 -19.45 -1.45 -7.96
N ILE A 127 -19.56 -2.68 -7.45
CA ILE A 127 -18.98 -3.18 -6.20
C ILE A 127 -18.73 -4.68 -6.42
N GLY A 128 -17.47 -5.11 -6.41
CA GLY A 128 -17.10 -6.52 -6.49
C GLY A 128 -16.59 -7.01 -5.13
N LYS A 129 -17.03 -8.19 -4.69
CA LYS A 129 -16.28 -8.94 -3.68
C LYS A 129 -15.15 -9.64 -4.42
N SER A 130 -13.92 -9.44 -3.98
CA SER A 130 -12.76 -10.02 -4.63
C SER A 130 -11.71 -10.39 -3.62
N ASP A 131 -11.08 -11.54 -3.82
CA ASP A 131 -9.87 -11.87 -3.09
C ASP A 131 -8.72 -11.11 -3.75
N VAL A 132 -8.46 -9.92 -3.23
CA VAL A 132 -7.40 -9.06 -3.77
C VAL A 132 -6.09 -9.50 -3.13
N TYR A 133 -5.38 -10.35 -3.86
CA TYR A 133 -4.01 -10.67 -3.55
C TYR A 133 -3.09 -9.63 -4.18
N ILE A 134 -2.53 -8.75 -3.35
CA ILE A 134 -1.44 -7.86 -3.78
C ILE A 134 -0.18 -8.73 -3.81
N GLN A 135 0.06 -9.41 -4.95
CA GLN A 135 1.08 -10.46 -5.07
C GLN A 135 2.53 -9.99 -4.84
N ASP A 136 2.84 -8.68 -4.83
CA ASP A 136 4.22 -8.21 -5.01
C ASP A 136 4.76 -7.17 -3.99
N TYR A 137 4.01 -6.73 -2.96
CA TYR A 137 4.36 -5.42 -2.35
C TYR A 137 4.21 -5.23 -0.84
N SER A 138 3.85 -6.27 -0.09
CA SER A 138 3.83 -6.19 1.37
C SER A 138 5.26 -6.25 1.89
N ALA A 139 5.71 -5.22 2.61
CA ALA A 139 7.05 -5.14 3.16
C ALA A 139 7.01 -4.66 4.62
N TYR A 140 8.01 -5.05 5.39
CA TYR A 140 8.31 -4.44 6.67
C TYR A 140 9.29 -3.29 6.45
N GLU A 141 9.03 -2.18 7.14
CA GLU A 141 10.00 -1.10 7.26
C GLU A 141 10.52 -1.06 8.69
N ILE A 142 11.83 -1.17 8.83
CA ILE A 142 12.52 -1.10 10.11
C ILE A 142 13.65 -0.08 10.03
N PRO A 143 14.04 0.58 11.13
CA PRO A 143 15.18 1.49 11.11
C PRO A 143 16.43 0.79 10.58
N LYS A 144 17.18 1.45 9.70
CA LYS A 144 18.43 0.90 9.14
C LYS A 144 19.40 0.45 10.23
N SER A 145 19.40 1.14 11.37
CA SER A 145 20.30 0.84 12.49
C SER A 145 19.87 -0.37 13.33
N ALA A 146 18.71 -0.96 13.07
CA ALA A 146 18.31 -2.26 13.63
C ALA A 146 18.91 -3.45 12.85
N VAL A 147 19.43 -3.20 11.65
CA VAL A 147 20.00 -4.23 10.77
C VAL A 147 21.52 -4.29 10.94
N TYR A 148 22.05 -5.48 11.16
CA TYR A 148 23.49 -5.71 11.24
C TYR A 148 23.91 -6.97 10.47
N LYS A 149 25.22 -7.13 10.25
CA LYS A 149 25.79 -8.33 9.61
C LYS A 149 26.47 -9.22 10.63
N LYS A 150 26.23 -10.52 10.55
CA LYS A 150 26.91 -11.56 11.32
C LYS A 150 27.19 -12.74 10.39
N ASP A 151 28.46 -13.14 10.29
CA ASP A 151 28.88 -14.29 9.46
C ASP A 151 28.31 -14.25 8.02
N GLU A 152 28.38 -13.07 7.40
CA GLU A 152 27.85 -12.73 6.05
C GLU A 152 26.32 -12.68 5.91
N GLU A 153 25.57 -13.15 6.91
CA GLU A 153 24.11 -13.02 6.99
C GLU A 153 23.68 -11.65 7.51
N THR A 154 22.55 -11.16 6.99
CA THR A 154 21.92 -9.93 7.47
C THR A 154 20.91 -10.30 8.54
N MET A 155 21.02 -9.69 9.71
CA MET A 155 20.29 -10.06 10.92
C MET A 155 19.60 -8.86 11.54
N ILE A 156 18.54 -9.14 12.30
CA ILE A 156 17.94 -8.22 13.27
C ILE A 156 17.84 -8.92 14.63
N ASP A 157 17.82 -8.16 15.71
CA ASP A 157 17.50 -8.71 17.03
C ASP A 157 16.06 -8.36 17.40
N THR A 158 15.27 -9.39 17.73
CA THR A 158 13.90 -9.23 18.24
C THR A 158 13.87 -9.39 19.75
N VAL A 159 13.02 -8.60 20.42
CA VAL A 159 12.90 -8.60 21.88
C VAL A 159 11.71 -9.46 22.28
N THR A 160 11.99 -10.57 22.95
CA THR A 160 10.98 -11.44 23.58
C THR A 160 10.76 -11.06 25.05
N LYS A 161 9.73 -11.62 25.69
CA LYS A 161 9.35 -11.26 27.07
C LYS A 161 10.54 -11.36 28.03
N GLY A 162 10.82 -10.30 28.76
CA GLY A 162 11.82 -10.29 29.84
C GLY A 162 13.25 -9.91 29.44
N TYR A 163 13.42 -9.09 28.39
CA TYR A 163 14.72 -8.60 27.88
C TYR A 163 15.56 -9.64 27.13
N PHE A 164 15.02 -10.81 26.85
CA PHE A 164 15.69 -11.77 25.97
C PHE A 164 15.61 -11.29 24.52
N SER A 165 16.72 -11.40 23.81
CA SER A 165 16.84 -11.03 22.40
C SER A 165 17.16 -12.26 21.56
N ASP A 166 16.35 -12.50 20.55
CA ASP A 166 16.58 -13.55 19.56
C ASP A 166 16.99 -12.91 18.24
N SER A 167 18.13 -13.35 17.69
CA SER A 167 18.60 -12.90 16.38
C SER A 167 17.87 -13.64 15.27
N LEU A 168 17.28 -12.89 14.35
CA LEU A 168 16.53 -13.40 13.20
C LEU A 168 17.23 -13.00 11.89
N PRO A 169 17.48 -13.96 10.99
CA PRO A 169 17.99 -13.65 9.67
C PRO A 169 16.92 -12.97 8.83
N VAL A 170 17.34 -11.98 8.06
CA VAL A 170 16.46 -11.18 7.21
C VAL A 170 17.09 -10.91 5.84
N VAL A 171 16.24 -10.77 4.83
CA VAL A 171 16.60 -10.31 3.49
C VAL A 171 16.16 -8.86 3.34
N VAL A 172 17.14 -7.97 3.26
CA VAL A 172 16.90 -6.55 2.98
C VAL A 172 16.92 -6.34 1.47
N GLU A 173 15.83 -5.82 0.92
CA GLU A 173 15.75 -5.50 -0.50
C GLU A 173 16.42 -4.16 -0.81
N LYS A 174 16.08 -3.13 -0.04
CA LYS A 174 16.61 -1.78 -0.21
C LYS A 174 16.63 -1.00 1.10
N PHE A 175 17.40 0.08 1.12
CA PHE A 175 17.34 1.08 2.17
C PHE A 175 16.69 2.35 1.60
N ASN A 176 15.73 2.93 2.31
CA ASN A 176 15.04 4.16 1.92
C ASN A 176 14.81 5.05 3.14
N ASN A 177 15.10 6.35 3.03
CA ASN A 177 14.80 7.36 4.08
C ASN A 177 15.17 6.96 5.53
N GLY A 178 16.33 6.31 5.73
CA GLY A 178 16.78 5.88 7.05
C GLY A 178 16.21 4.52 7.53
N ASN A 179 15.35 3.91 6.72
CA ASN A 179 14.77 2.58 6.95
C ASN A 179 15.40 1.52 6.03
N ALA A 180 15.37 0.28 6.48
CA ALA A 180 15.52 -0.92 5.68
C ALA A 180 14.12 -1.41 5.28
N VAL A 181 13.96 -1.79 4.01
CA VAL A 181 12.72 -2.34 3.45
C VAL A 181 12.92 -3.83 3.20
N LEU A 182 12.05 -4.63 3.80
CA LEU A 182 12.14 -6.10 3.81
C LEU A 182 10.83 -6.68 3.25
N LYS A 183 10.86 -7.35 2.10
CA LYS A 183 9.65 -8.00 1.58
C LYS A 183 9.16 -9.06 2.54
N THR A 184 7.86 -9.06 2.81
CA THR A 184 7.21 -10.08 3.66
C THR A 184 7.41 -11.49 3.10
N ALA A 185 7.33 -11.66 1.77
CA ALA A 185 7.52 -12.95 1.11
C ALA A 185 8.92 -13.55 1.35
N ASP A 186 9.96 -12.71 1.37
CA ASP A 186 11.34 -13.13 1.63
C ASP A 186 11.66 -13.22 3.13
N ASN A 187 10.75 -12.73 3.99
CA ASN A 187 10.93 -12.63 5.44
C ASN A 187 9.71 -13.17 6.22
N PRO A 188 9.31 -14.44 6.02
CA PRO A 188 8.06 -14.99 6.58
C PRO A 188 8.05 -15.13 8.11
N ASN A 189 9.21 -15.05 8.76
CA ASN A 189 9.34 -15.15 10.22
C ASN A 189 9.18 -13.80 10.93
N LEU A 190 9.07 -12.71 10.16
CA LEU A 190 8.72 -11.41 10.71
C LEU A 190 7.21 -11.30 10.81
N SER A 191 6.75 -10.58 11.81
CA SER A 191 5.36 -10.18 11.91
C SER A 191 5.27 -8.73 12.34
N SER A 192 4.16 -8.09 11.97
CA SER A 192 3.84 -6.80 12.51
C SER A 192 3.71 -6.87 14.04
N GLY A 193 4.08 -5.77 14.72
CA GLY A 193 4.08 -5.66 16.18
C GLY A 193 5.27 -6.32 16.89
N MET A 194 6.17 -6.99 16.17
CA MET A 194 7.44 -7.46 16.75
C MET A 194 8.28 -6.28 17.24
N ARG A 195 8.83 -6.42 18.44
CA ARG A 195 9.78 -5.45 18.98
C ARG A 195 11.17 -5.80 18.49
N ILE A 196 11.84 -4.83 17.89
CA ILE A 196 13.21 -4.97 17.39
C ILE A 196 14.15 -4.07 18.17
N SER A 197 15.37 -4.53 18.38
CA SER A 197 16.44 -3.73 18.97
C SER A 197 16.97 -2.74 17.94
N ILE A 198 17.09 -1.48 18.34
CA ILE A 198 17.67 -0.41 17.53
C ILE A 198 19.00 -0.05 18.15
N TYR A 199 20.07 -0.07 17.35
CA TYR A 199 21.39 0.36 17.79
C TYR A 199 21.61 1.83 17.39
N PRO A 200 22.16 2.68 18.27
CA PRO A 200 22.54 4.05 17.94
C PRO A 200 23.79 4.13 17.06
#